data_AF-A0A2E8V2W5-F1
#
_entry.id   AF-A0A2E8V2W5-F1
#
_cell.length_a   1.000
_cell.length_b   1.000
_cell.length_c   1.000
_cell.angle_alpha   90.00
_cell.angle_beta   90.00
_cell.angle_gamma   90.00
#
_symmetry.space_group_name_H-M   'P 1'
#
loop_
_entity.id
_entity.type
_entity.pdbx_description
1 polymer ?
#
loop_
_entity_poly.entity_id
_entity_poly.type
_entity_poly.pdbx_seq_one_letter_code
_entity_poly.pdbx_strand_id
1 'polypeptide(L)'
;MAKNWNKIWRWVHLIAGLMLVVYHSRIAYVEYGWMETAWSAEVDKFVSTTFVFLVMWTGLAKWPVYPWYKKRQNRKRREKKQAAAE
;
A
#
# COMPACT_ATOMS: atom_id res chain seq x y z
N MET A 1 17.52 -15.87 8.98
CA MET A 1 16.18 -15.25 9.07
C MET A 1 15.56 -15.21 7.67
N ALA A 2 14.45 -15.93 7.44
CA ALA A 2 13.73 -15.81 6.15
C ALA A 2 13.16 -14.39 6.02
N LYS A 3 13.54 -13.65 4.97
CA LYS A 3 13.01 -12.31 4.70
C LYS A 3 11.49 -12.39 4.61
N ASN A 4 10.79 -11.62 5.44
CA ASN A 4 9.33 -11.57 5.44
C ASN A 4 8.85 -10.70 4.26
N TRP A 5 8.81 -11.30 3.08
CA TRP A 5 8.37 -10.67 1.84
C TRP A 5 6.99 -10.01 1.95
N ASN A 6 6.08 -10.58 2.75
CA ASN A 6 4.78 -9.97 2.99
C ASN A 6 4.89 -8.64 3.75
N LYS A 7 5.78 -8.57 4.75
CA LYS A 7 6.07 -7.35 5.50
C LYS A 7 6.72 -6.30 4.59
N ILE A 8 7.71 -6.69 3.79
CA ILE A 8 8.38 -5.79 2.83
C ILE A 8 7.36 -5.22 1.84
N TRP A 9 6.56 -6.08 1.20
CA TRP A 9 5.54 -5.66 0.23
C TRP A 9 4.51 -4.72 0.84
N ARG A 10 4.11 -4.95 2.10
CA ARG A 10 3.21 -4.05 2.83
C ARG A 10 3.84 -2.67 2.99
N TRP A 11 5.10 -2.60 3.42
CA TRP A 11 5.79 -1.32 3.59
C TRP A 11 5.98 -0.58 2.27
N VAL A 12 6.34 -1.27 1.19
CA VAL A 12 6.43 -0.68 -0.15
C VAL A 12 5.09 -0.07 -0.58
N HIS A 13 3.98 -0.80 -0.41
CA HIS A 13 2.64 -0.29 -0.73
C HIS A 13 2.26 0.93 0.12
N LEU A 14 2.52 0.87 1.44
CA LEU A 14 2.19 1.98 2.34
C LEU A 14 3.01 3.24 2.05
N ILE A 15 4.31 3.10 1.77
CA ILE A 15 5.18 4.23 1.43
C ILE A 15 4.75 4.85 0.10
N ALA A 16 4.49 4.02 -0.92
CA ALA A 16 4.02 4.52 -2.20
C ALA A 16 2.62 5.16 -2.12
N GLY A 17 1.72 4.58 -1.31
CA GLY A 17 0.41 5.15 -1.03
C GLY A 17 0.50 6.50 -0.31
N LEU A 18 1.42 6.64 0.66
CA LEU A 18 1.65 7.92 1.34
C LEU A 18 2.10 9.01 0.36
N MET A 19 2.97 8.68 -0.60
CA MET A 19 3.38 9.64 -1.64
C MET A 19 2.18 10.10 -2.49
N LEU A 20 1.24 9.19 -2.81
CA LEU A 20 0.00 9.58 -3.50
C LEU A 20 -0.89 10.46 -2.64
N VAL A 21 -0.97 10.23 -1.33
CA VAL A 21 -1.73 11.11 -0.41
C VAL A 21 -1.13 12.52 -0.41
N VAL A 22 0.19 12.64 -0.31
CA VAL A 22 0.88 13.94 -0.38
C VAL A 22 0.61 14.63 -1.72
N TYR A 23 0.72 13.90 -2.83
CA TYR A 23 0.42 14.42 -4.16
C TYR A 23 -1.00 14.98 -4.26
N HIS A 24 -2.02 14.21 -3.88
CA HIS A 24 -3.43 14.64 -3.96
C HIS A 24 -3.76 15.74 -2.94
N SER A 25 -3.15 15.72 -1.76
CA SER A 25 -3.36 16.77 -0.75
C SER A 25 -2.93 18.14 -1.25
N ARG A 26 -1.81 18.24 -1.99
CA ARG A 26 -1.38 19.50 -2.59
C ARG A 26 -2.37 19.99 -3.66
N ILE A 27 -2.94 19.11 -4.47
CA ILE A 27 -3.99 19.48 -5.44
C ILE A 27 -5.20 20.05 -4.71
N ALA A 28 -5.66 19.37 -3.65
CA ALA A 28 -6.78 19.85 -2.84
C ALA A 28 -6.47 21.18 -2.13
N TYR A 29 -5.24 21.39 -1.67
CA TYR A 29 -4.82 22.65 -1.04
C TYR A 29 -4.84 23.83 -2.01
N VAL A 30 -4.61 23.61 -3.30
CA VAL A 30 -4.81 24.66 -4.32
C VAL A 30 -6.29 24.97 -4.48
N GLU A 31 -7.14 23.94 -4.53
CA GLU A 31 -8.59 24.11 -4.62
C GLU A 31 -9.20 24.83 -3.42
N TYR A 32 -8.67 24.58 -2.21
CA TYR A 32 -9.04 25.28 -0.98
C TYR A 32 -8.38 26.65 -0.79
N GLY A 33 -7.53 27.09 -1.72
CA GLY A 33 -6.83 28.38 -1.64
C GLY A 33 -5.73 28.45 -0.58
N TRP A 34 -5.27 27.32 -0.06
CA TRP A 34 -4.13 27.23 0.87
C TRP A 34 -2.78 27.25 0.14
N MET A 35 -2.77 26.99 -1.16
CA MET A 35 -1.62 27.14 -2.05
C MET A 35 -2.00 27.81 -3.35
N GLU A 36 -1.07 28.57 -3.93
CA GLU A 36 -1.30 29.29 -5.19
C GLU A 36 -1.05 28.43 -6.43
N THR A 37 -0.24 27.36 -6.30
CA THR A 37 0.20 26.56 -7.45
C THR A 37 0.18 25.06 -7.17
N ALA A 38 -0.27 24.30 -8.17
CA ALA A 38 -0.23 22.84 -8.17
C ALA A 38 1.16 22.30 -8.53
N TRP A 39 1.25 20.97 -8.68
CA TRP A 39 2.46 20.30 -9.16
C TRP A 39 2.78 20.70 -10.60
N SER A 40 4.05 20.54 -10.99
CA SER A 40 4.46 20.73 -12.38
C SER A 40 3.98 19.56 -13.24
N ALA A 41 3.80 19.79 -14.54
CA ALA A 41 3.40 18.75 -15.49
C ALA A 41 4.35 17.53 -15.50
N GLU A 42 5.65 17.75 -15.20
CA GLU A 42 6.62 16.66 -15.06
C GLU A 42 6.32 15.77 -13.86
N VAL A 43 5.98 16.36 -12.72
CA VAL A 43 5.60 15.62 -11.51
C VAL A 43 4.28 14.87 -11.72
N ASP A 44 3.29 15.51 -12.35
CA ASP A 44 2.01 14.86 -12.67
C ASP A 44 2.22 13.64 -13.57
N LYS A 45 3.07 13.78 -14.60
CA LYS A 45 3.43 12.67 -15.49
C LYS A 45 4.14 11.55 -14.74
N PHE A 46 5.10 11.88 -13.87
CA PHE A 46 5.83 10.88 -13.09
C PHE A 46 4.93 10.12 -12.11
N VAL A 47 4.07 10.84 -11.39
CA VAL A 47 3.14 10.25 -10.41
C VAL A 47 2.11 9.37 -11.09
N SER A 48 1.52 9.84 -12.20
CA SER A 48 0.51 9.08 -12.96
C SER A 48 1.07 7.82 -13.61
N THR A 49 2.28 7.88 -14.18
CA THR A 49 2.89 6.73 -14.86
C THR A 49 3.50 5.71 -13.89
N THR A 50 4.04 6.17 -12.76
CA THR A 50 4.82 5.31 -11.86
C THR A 50 4.05 4.98 -10.58
N PHE A 51 3.63 5.98 -9.81
CA PHE A 51 3.07 5.76 -8.47
C PHE A 51 1.67 5.18 -8.50
N VAL A 52 0.80 5.64 -9.42
CA VAL A 52 -0.56 5.10 -9.55
C VAL A 52 -0.51 3.61 -9.90
N PHE A 53 0.29 3.23 -10.91
CA PHE A 53 0.46 1.83 -11.29
C PHE A 53 1.13 1.00 -10.20
N LEU A 54 2.13 1.53 -9.52
CA LEU A 54 2.80 0.82 -8.43
C LEU A 54 1.84 0.54 -7.26
N VAL A 55 1.06 1.52 -6.82
CA VAL A 55 0.10 1.33 -5.72
C VAL A 55 -1.04 0.41 -6.14
N MET A 56 -1.56 0.59 -7.35
CA MET A 56 -2.61 -0.27 -7.91
C MET A 56 -2.13 -1.73 -8.01
N TRP A 57 -0.95 -1.97 -8.59
CA TRP A 57 -0.38 -3.31 -8.72
C TRP A 57 -0.07 -3.93 -7.36
N THR A 58 0.56 -3.19 -6.44
CA THR A 58 0.92 -3.71 -5.12
C THR A 58 -0.30 -4.00 -4.24
N GLY A 59 -1.42 -3.30 -4.45
CA GLY A 59 -2.71 -3.57 -3.83
C GLY A 59 -3.45 -4.75 -4.48
N LEU A 60 -3.68 -4.69 -5.79
CA LEU A 60 -4.45 -5.69 -6.54
C LEU A 60 -3.74 -7.05 -6.63
N ALA A 61 -2.42 -7.09 -6.77
CA ALA A 61 -1.67 -8.35 -6.85
C ALA A 61 -1.82 -9.21 -5.57
N LYS A 62 -2.12 -8.58 -4.42
CA LYS A 62 -2.43 -9.32 -3.19
C LYS A 62 -3.88 -9.80 -3.12
N TRP A 63 -4.81 -9.19 -3.85
CA TRP A 63 -6.24 -9.46 -3.75
C TRP A 63 -6.64 -10.91 -4.12
N PRO A 64 -6.18 -11.51 -5.24
CA PRO A 64 -6.51 -12.91 -5.56
C PRO A 64 -5.86 -13.91 -4.60
N VAL A 65 -4.72 -13.56 -4.01
CA VAL A 65 -3.99 -14.43 -3.07
C VAL A 65 -4.49 -14.26 -1.62
N TYR A 66 -5.23 -13.18 -1.33
CA TYR A 66 -5.65 -12.82 0.01
C TYR A 66 -6.50 -13.88 0.73
N PRO A 67 -7.50 -14.52 0.10
CA PRO A 67 -8.31 -15.55 0.75
C PRO A 67 -7.46 -16.75 1.22
N TRP A 68 -6.54 -17.20 0.36
CA TRP A 68 -5.61 -18.30 0.65
C TRP A 68 -4.61 -17.93 1.74
N TYR A 69 -4.06 -16.73 1.68
CA TYR A 69 -3.16 -16.20 2.71
C TYR A 69 -3.87 -16.14 4.08
N LYS A 70 -5.08 -15.60 4.14
CA LYS A 70 -5.86 -15.46 5.39
C LYS A 70 -6.24 -16.82 5.97
N LYS A 71 -6.64 -17.78 5.12
CA LYS A 71 -6.93 -19.17 5.51
C LYS A 71 -5.70 -19.83 6.14
N ARG A 72 -4.52 -19.69 5.52
CA ARG A 72 -3.25 -20.23 6.05
C ARG A 72 -2.84 -19.58 7.38
N GLN A 73 -3.02 -18.26 7.49
CA GLN A 73 -2.69 -17.53 8.72
C GLN A 73 -3.61 -17.92 9.90
N ASN A 74 -4.91 -18.07 9.64
CA ASN A 74 -5.87 -18.49 10.66
C ASN A 74 -5.62 -19.93 11.12
N ARG A 75 -5.24 -20.84 10.22
CA ARG A 75 -4.87 -22.21 10.59
C ARG A 75 -3.70 -22.22 11.58
N LYS A 76 -2.61 -21.51 11.25
CA LYS A 76 -1.46 -21.36 12.15
C LYS A 76 -1.81 -20.74 13.50
N ARG A 77 -2.76 -19.81 13.55
CA ARG A 77 -3.25 -19.23 14.81
C ARG A 77 -4.04 -20.23 15.65
N ARG A 78 -4.83 -21.11 15.02
CA ARG A 78 -5.57 -22.18 15.72
C ARG A 78 -4.62 -23.22 16.29
N GLU A 79 -3.68 -23.70 15.47
CA GLU A 79 -2.64 -24.66 15.89
C GLU A 79 -1.84 -24.13 17.10
N LYS A 80 -1.43 -22.85 17.06
CA LYS A 80 -0.76 -22.20 18.21
C LYS A 80 -1.61 -22.07 19.47
N LYS A 81 -2.92 -21.86 19.33
CA LYS A 81 -3.83 -21.78 20.48
C LYS A 81 -4.03 -23.15 21.11
N GLN A 82 -4.09 -24.21 20.30
CA GLN A 82 -4.19 -25.59 20.78
C GLN A 82 -2.92 -26.01 21.51
N ALA A 83 -1.75 -25.75 20.92
CA ALA A 83 -0.46 -26.05 21.55
C ALA A 83 -0.09 -25.19 22.78
N ALA A 84 -0.87 -24.14 23.09
CA ALA A 84 -0.72 -23.35 24.32
C ALA A 84 -1.77 -23.69 25.38
N ALA A 85 -2.74 -24.54 25.02
CA ALA A 85 -3.77 -25.06 25.92
C ALA A 85 -3.49 -26.50 26.37
N GLU A 86 -2.58 -27.20 25.68
CA GLU A 86 -1.84 -28.37 26.18
C GLU A 86 -0.63 -27.93 27.01
#